data_AF-A0A6H2A0Y2-F1
#
_entry.id   AF-A0A6H2A0Y2-F1
#
_cell.length_a   1.000
_cell.length_b   1.000
_cell.length_c   1.000
_cell.angle_alpha   90.00
_cell.angle_beta   90.00
_cell.angle_gamma   90.00
#
_symmetry.space_group_name_H-M   'P 1'
#
loop_
_entity.id
_entity.type
_entity.pdbx_description
1 polymer ?
#
loop_
_entity_poly.entity_id
_entity_poly.type
_entity_poly.pdbx_seq_one_letter_code
_entity_poly.pdbx_strand_id
1 'polypeptide(L)'
;MRDNSLIAETLNWASTRLNPVPHPDQWRKECPRRLLNFGSGTGMQWCSAQHAEANAISNAARLGVSVFGATLYMNCVTPCKNCYGTLINAGIVEIVVDDLKLYDEHTQYLIDNSTIKIRSFHN
;
A
#
# COMPACT_ATOMS: atom_id res chain seq x y z
N MET A 1 5.37 12.01 -5.20
CA MET A 1 6.15 13.07 -5.85
C MET A 1 6.66 14.05 -4.81
N ARG A 2 7.85 14.61 -5.03
CA ARG A 2 8.43 15.73 -4.26
C ARG A 2 9.10 16.65 -5.27
N ASP A 3 8.92 17.96 -5.13
CA ASP A 3 9.45 18.95 -6.08
C ASP A 3 9.08 18.64 -7.55
N ASN A 4 7.82 18.25 -7.79
CA ASN A 4 7.31 17.80 -9.10
C ASN A 4 8.01 16.58 -9.73
N SER A 5 8.86 15.87 -8.98
CA SER A 5 9.55 14.67 -9.44
C SER A 5 8.94 13.40 -8.85
N LEU A 6 8.83 12.34 -9.68
CA LEU A 6 8.41 11.01 -9.23
C LEU A 6 9.48 10.41 -8.31
N ILE A 7 9.09 9.99 -7.11
CA ILE A 7 10.00 9.38 -6.13
C ILE A 7 9.97 7.86 -6.21
N ALA A 8 8.77 7.29 -6.31
CA ALA A 8 8.55 5.85 -6.40
C ALA A 8 7.18 5.61 -7.04
N GLU A 9 7.11 4.58 -7.88
CA GLU A 9 5.87 4.05 -8.46
C GLU A 9 5.82 2.54 -8.22
N THR A 10 4.64 2.00 -7.92
CA THR A 10 4.45 0.55 -7.75
C THR A 10 3.02 0.14 -8.07
N LEU A 11 2.83 -1.16 -8.23
CA LEU A 11 1.51 -1.81 -8.36
C LEU A 11 1.23 -2.69 -7.13
N ASN A 12 0.02 -3.22 -7.04
CA ASN A 12 -0.33 -4.29 -6.10
C ASN A 12 0.23 -5.62 -6.65
N TRP A 13 1.38 -6.07 -6.16
CA TRP A 13 2.00 -7.32 -6.60
C TRP A 13 2.69 -8.06 -5.45
N ALA A 14 2.90 -9.36 -5.62
CA ALA A 14 3.54 -10.23 -4.63
C ALA A 14 5.06 -10.09 -4.66
N SER A 15 5.69 -9.95 -3.48
CA SER A 15 7.14 -9.78 -3.34
C SER A 15 7.96 -10.76 -4.20
N THR A 16 8.76 -10.26 -5.14
CA THR A 16 9.44 -11.04 -6.21
C THR A 16 10.74 -11.67 -5.74
N ARG A 17 11.25 -11.26 -4.58
CA ARG A 17 12.48 -11.79 -3.97
C ARG A 17 12.21 -12.70 -2.79
N LEU A 18 11.13 -13.48 -2.84
CA LEU A 18 10.97 -14.58 -1.92
C LEU A 18 12.00 -15.65 -2.28
N ASN A 19 12.98 -15.86 -1.40
CA ASN A 19 13.86 -17.02 -1.51
C ASN A 19 12.99 -18.29 -1.57
N PRO A 20 13.45 -19.33 -2.26
CA PRO A 20 12.83 -20.65 -2.19
C PRO A 20 12.88 -21.18 -0.75
N VAL A 21 11.89 -20.80 0.06
CA VAL A 21 11.66 -21.40 1.38
C VAL A 21 11.29 -22.86 1.16
N PRO A 22 11.72 -23.79 2.04
CA PRO A 22 11.29 -25.19 2.02
C PRO A 22 9.81 -25.23 2.44
N HIS A 23 8.96 -24.87 1.50
CA HIS A 23 7.52 -24.95 1.58
C HIS A 23 7.07 -26.00 0.57
N PRO A 24 5.90 -26.63 0.79
CA PRO A 24 5.35 -27.56 -0.20
C PRO A 24 5.35 -26.88 -1.57
N ASP A 25 5.93 -27.55 -2.59
CA ASP A 25 6.22 -27.02 -3.94
C ASP A 25 5.03 -26.27 -4.59
N GLN A 26 3.82 -26.57 -4.14
CA GLN A 26 2.56 -25.99 -4.56
C GLN A 26 2.47 -24.46 -4.31
N TRP A 27 3.10 -23.94 -3.24
CA TRP A 27 3.05 -22.51 -2.90
C TRP A 27 3.87 -21.62 -3.85
N ARG A 28 4.75 -22.22 -4.67
CA ARG A 28 5.47 -21.50 -5.74
C ARG A 28 4.65 -21.37 -7.00
N LYS A 29 3.69 -22.28 -7.22
CA LYS A 29 2.86 -22.32 -8.43
C LYS A 29 1.56 -21.54 -8.26
N GLU A 30 1.05 -21.49 -7.03
CA GLU A 30 -0.22 -20.84 -6.72
C GLU A 30 -0.19 -20.12 -5.37
N CYS A 31 -0.93 -19.01 -5.27
CA CYS A 31 -0.98 -18.20 -4.05
C CYS A 31 -1.45 -19.05 -2.85
N PRO A 32 -0.71 -19.08 -1.72
CA PRO A 32 -1.07 -19.88 -0.54
C PRO A 32 -2.49 -19.59 -0.03
N ARG A 33 -2.90 -18.31 -0.08
CA ARG A 33 -4.26 -17.88 0.29
C ARG A 33 -5.34 -18.53 -0.57
N ARG A 34 -5.06 -18.74 -1.88
CA ARG A 34 -5.99 -19.39 -2.81
C ARG A 34 -6.03 -20.90 -2.58
N LEU A 35 -4.88 -21.52 -2.34
CA LEU A 35 -4.80 -22.95 -2.01
C LEU A 35 -5.57 -23.30 -0.73
N LEU A 36 -5.52 -22.41 0.27
CA LEU A 36 -6.25 -22.58 1.54
C LEU A 36 -7.70 -22.07 1.48
N ASN A 37 -8.17 -21.64 0.31
CA ASN A 37 -9.54 -21.18 0.05
C ASN A 37 -10.07 -20.11 1.02
N PHE A 38 -9.22 -19.15 1.42
CA PHE A 38 -9.64 -18.06 2.30
C PHE A 38 -10.48 -17.01 1.55
N GLY A 39 -11.67 -16.69 2.09
CA GLY A 39 -12.54 -15.64 1.57
C GLY A 39 -11.96 -14.23 1.71
N SER A 40 -12.42 -13.28 0.89
CA SER A 40 -11.99 -11.87 0.89
C SER A 40 -11.94 -11.28 2.31
N GLY A 41 -10.84 -10.62 2.66
CA GLY A 41 -10.62 -10.04 3.99
C GLY A 41 -10.09 -11.00 5.07
N THR A 42 -10.17 -12.32 4.87
CA THR A 42 -9.62 -13.33 5.81
C THR A 42 -8.26 -13.89 5.33
N GLY A 43 -7.43 -14.43 6.23
CA GLY A 43 -6.17 -15.10 5.82
C GLY A 43 -5.09 -14.17 5.28
N MET A 44 -5.08 -12.89 5.66
CA MET A 44 -4.09 -11.90 5.17
C MET A 44 -2.65 -12.23 5.54
N GLN A 45 -2.42 -12.98 6.63
CA GLN A 45 -1.10 -13.46 7.04
C GLN A 45 -0.44 -14.41 6.02
N TRP A 46 -1.25 -15.04 5.16
CA TRP A 46 -0.79 -15.93 4.09
C TRP A 46 -0.64 -15.21 2.75
N CYS A 47 -0.99 -13.92 2.69
CA CYS A 47 -0.91 -13.13 1.47
C CYS A 47 0.50 -12.58 1.30
N SER A 48 1.20 -13.00 0.24
CA SER A 48 2.50 -12.45 -0.16
C SER A 48 2.39 -11.12 -0.92
N ALA A 49 1.18 -10.75 -1.37
CA ALA A 49 0.92 -9.45 -1.98
C ALA A 49 0.90 -8.36 -0.93
N GLN A 50 1.50 -7.23 -1.28
CA GLN A 50 1.43 -5.99 -0.52
C GLN A 50 0.73 -4.94 -1.38
N HIS A 51 0.06 -4.02 -0.72
CA HIS A 51 -0.58 -2.92 -1.44
C HIS A 51 0.48 -1.95 -2.00
N ALA A 52 0.08 -1.22 -3.03
CA ALA A 52 0.93 -0.29 -3.76
C ALA A 52 1.48 0.83 -2.87
N GLU A 53 0.76 1.26 -1.82
CA GLU A 53 1.24 2.30 -0.91
C GLU A 53 2.45 1.80 -0.11
N ALA A 54 2.33 0.61 0.47
CA ALA A 54 3.41 -0.02 1.24
C ALA A 54 4.61 -0.34 0.34
N ASN A 55 4.35 -0.79 -0.89
CA ASN A 55 5.39 -1.05 -1.88
C ASN A 55 6.10 0.25 -2.30
N ALA A 56 5.39 1.36 -2.49
CA ALA A 56 5.97 2.65 -2.87
C ALA A 56 6.93 3.16 -1.78
N ILE A 57 6.51 3.10 -0.51
CA ILE A 57 7.38 3.47 0.63
C ILE A 57 8.59 2.55 0.73
N SER A 58 8.38 1.23 0.60
CA SER A 58 9.47 0.25 0.65
C SER A 58 10.47 0.43 -0.49
N ASN A 59 10.01 0.77 -1.69
CA ASN A 59 10.88 1.07 -2.83
C ASN A 59 11.66 2.37 -2.62
N ALA A 60 11.02 3.42 -2.10
CA ALA A 60 11.69 4.66 -1.78
C ALA A 60 12.78 4.45 -0.71
N ALA A 61 12.47 3.68 0.35
CA ALA A 61 13.43 3.28 1.37
C ALA A 61 14.59 2.46 0.79
N ARG A 62 14.31 1.50 -0.11
CA ARG A 62 15.36 0.70 -0.78
C ARG A 62 16.29 1.56 -1.63
N LEU A 63 15.76 2.61 -2.27
CA LEU A 63 16.55 3.55 -3.07
C LEU A 63 17.25 4.62 -2.21
N GLY A 64 17.01 4.64 -0.89
CA GLY A 64 17.56 5.65 0.01
C GLY A 64 16.96 7.05 -0.19
N VAL A 65 15.77 7.15 -0.79
CA VAL A 65 15.10 8.43 -1.03
C VAL A 65 14.15 8.74 0.13
N SER A 66 14.31 9.89 0.75
CA SER A 66 13.40 10.36 1.79
C SER A 66 12.04 10.74 1.21
N VAL A 67 10.99 10.16 1.80
CA VAL A 67 9.58 10.43 1.50
C VAL A 67 8.94 11.45 2.45
N PHE A 68 9.70 11.98 3.40
CA PHE A 68 9.22 13.00 4.33
C PHE A 68 8.82 14.27 3.56
N GLY A 69 7.60 14.76 3.78
CA GLY A 69 7.06 15.92 3.07
C GLY A 69 6.61 15.64 1.63
N ALA A 70 6.56 14.38 1.20
CA ALA A 70 6.13 14.05 -0.16
C ALA A 70 4.60 13.94 -0.28
N THR A 71 4.10 14.09 -1.50
CA THR A 71 2.71 13.82 -1.88
C THR A 71 2.60 12.45 -2.52
N LEU A 72 1.70 11.60 -2.03
CA LEU A 72 1.38 10.30 -2.63
C LEU A 72 0.27 10.46 -3.68
N TYR A 73 0.45 9.87 -4.85
CA TYR A 73 -0.58 9.82 -5.89
C TYR A 73 -0.96 8.36 -6.12
N MET A 74 -2.25 8.09 -6.15
CA MET A 74 -2.80 6.76 -6.36
C MET A 74 -3.94 6.83 -7.36
N ASN A 75 -3.98 5.86 -8.25
CA ASN A 75 -5.08 5.67 -9.20
C ASN A 75 -6.25 4.86 -8.60
N CYS A 76 -6.14 4.47 -7.33
CA CYS A 76 -7.13 3.68 -6.64
C CYS A 76 -7.84 4.49 -5.57
N VAL A 77 -8.87 3.84 -5.02
CA VAL A 77 -9.61 4.18 -3.80
C VAL A 77 -8.71 4.45 -2.58
N THR A 78 -9.31 5.09 -1.58
CA THR A 78 -8.71 5.42 -0.28
C THR A 78 -7.88 4.26 0.32
N PRO A 79 -6.67 4.56 0.86
CA PRO A 79 -5.77 3.54 1.38
C PRO A 79 -6.36 2.85 2.62
N CYS A 80 -6.04 1.57 2.81
CA CYS A 80 -6.53 0.81 3.97
C CYS A 80 -5.88 1.31 5.28
N LYS A 81 -6.49 1.00 6.44
CA LYS A 81 -5.98 1.43 7.76
C LYS A 81 -4.49 1.18 8.00
N ASN A 82 -3.97 0.03 7.56
CA ASN A 82 -2.56 -0.35 7.76
C ASN A 82 -1.63 0.49 6.87
N CYS A 83 -2.02 0.70 5.60
CA CYS A 83 -1.31 1.59 4.70
C CYS A 83 -1.35 3.03 5.23
N TYR A 84 -2.52 3.50 5.69
CA TYR A 84 -2.68 4.85 6.24
C TYR A 84 -1.74 5.10 7.41
N GLY A 85 -1.68 4.19 8.40
CA GLY A 85 -0.75 4.30 9.52
C GLY A 85 0.72 4.33 9.07
N THR A 86 1.07 3.55 8.05
CA THR A 86 2.42 3.57 7.47
C THR A 86 2.74 4.90 6.80
N LEU A 87 1.77 5.52 6.11
CA LEU A 87 1.93 6.81 5.45
C LEU A 87 2.10 7.96 6.45
N ILE A 88 1.34 7.95 7.55
CA ILE A 88 1.53 8.90 8.67
C ILE A 88 2.96 8.79 9.20
N ASN A 89 3.43 7.58 9.49
CA ASN A 89 4.76 7.35 10.04
C ASN A 89 5.88 7.71 9.05
N ALA A 90 5.64 7.54 7.75
CA ALA A 90 6.56 7.94 6.69
C ALA A 90 6.67 9.47 6.53
N GLY A 91 5.75 10.24 7.11
CA GLY A 91 5.73 11.70 7.03
C GLY A 91 5.20 12.22 5.69
N ILE A 92 4.28 11.49 5.06
CA ILE A 92 3.55 11.96 3.87
C ILE A 92 2.60 13.08 4.27
N VAL A 93 2.57 14.16 3.50
CA VAL A 93 1.76 15.36 3.82
C VAL A 93 0.44 15.40 3.07
N GLU A 94 0.37 14.73 1.92
CA GLU A 94 -0.78 14.79 1.04
C GLU A 94 -0.95 13.47 0.29
N ILE A 95 -2.20 13.04 0.14
CA ILE A 95 -2.61 11.86 -0.63
C ILE A 95 -3.63 12.29 -1.67
N VAL A 96 -3.36 11.92 -2.93
CA VAL A 96 -4.21 12.17 -4.08
C VAL A 96 -4.73 10.84 -4.58
N VAL A 97 -6.05 10.69 -4.63
CA VAL A 97 -6.75 9.47 -5.09
C VAL A 97 -7.66 9.81 -6.26
N ASP A 98 -8.01 8.82 -7.07
CA ASP A 98 -9.01 9.02 -8.13
C ASP A 98 -10.43 9.09 -7.55
N ASP A 99 -10.77 8.16 -6.63
CA ASP A 99 -12.09 8.09 -5.98
C ASP A 99 -11.97 8.03 -4.45
N LEU A 100 -12.81 8.82 -3.77
CA LEU A 100 -12.92 8.88 -2.30
C LEU A 100 -13.91 7.84 -1.79
N LYS A 101 -13.63 6.57 -2.09
CA LYS A 101 -14.41 5.46 -1.55
C LYS A 101 -13.80 4.99 -0.23
N LEU A 102 -14.53 5.17 0.86
CA LEU A 102 -14.13 4.69 2.18
C LEU A 102 -14.35 3.17 2.29
N TYR A 103 -13.33 2.47 2.80
CA TYR A 103 -13.36 1.01 3.01
C TYR A 103 -13.86 0.61 4.39
N ASP A 104 -13.55 1.40 5.42
CA ASP A 104 -13.71 1.02 6.82
C ASP A 104 -13.88 2.28 7.69
N GLU A 105 -14.71 2.22 8.71
CA GLU A 105 -14.97 3.32 9.66
C GLU A 105 -13.68 3.77 10.36
N HIS A 106 -12.79 2.82 10.64
CA HIS A 106 -11.47 3.13 11.21
C HIS A 106 -10.58 3.95 10.29
N THR A 107 -10.73 3.81 8.97
CA THR A 107 -9.97 4.62 8.01
C THR A 107 -10.46 6.06 8.07
N GLN A 108 -11.77 6.28 8.23
CA GLN A 108 -12.33 7.60 8.41
C GLN A 108 -11.82 8.27 9.68
N TYR A 109 -11.79 7.53 10.81
CA TYR A 109 -11.17 8.03 12.04
C TYR A 109 -9.73 8.50 11.83
N LEU A 110 -8.91 7.74 11.10
CA LEU A 110 -7.53 8.13 10.83
C LEU A 110 -7.44 9.36 9.92
N ILE A 111 -8.32 9.49 8.94
CA ILE A 111 -8.38 10.67 8.08
C ILE A 111 -8.72 11.90 8.91
N ASP A 112 -9.76 11.82 9.74
CA ASP A 112 -10.25 12.95 10.53
C ASP A 112 -9.25 13.39 11.62
N ASN A 113 -8.46 12.46 12.15
CA ASN A 113 -7.50 12.70 13.24
C ASN A 113 -6.06 12.84 12.78
N SER A 114 -5.77 12.79 11.47
CA SER A 114 -4.42 12.97 10.95
C SER A 114 -4.22 14.34 10.33
N THR A 115 -2.95 14.74 10.21
CA THR A 115 -2.55 16.00 9.57
C THR A 115 -2.43 15.88 8.05
N ILE A 116 -2.72 14.71 7.48
CA ILE A 116 -2.54 14.42 6.05
C ILE A 116 -3.72 14.99 5.27
N LYS A 117 -3.43 15.74 4.21
CA LYS A 117 -4.46 16.25 3.29
C LYS A 117 -4.84 15.18 2.28
N ILE A 118 -6.13 14.92 2.13
CA ILE A 118 -6.64 14.04 1.07
C ILE A 118 -7.37 14.88 0.01
N ARG A 119 -7.11 14.59 -1.26
CA ARG A 119 -7.87 15.15 -2.38
C ARG A 119 -8.22 14.08 -3.42
N SER A 120 -9.40 14.17 -4.01
CA SER A 120 -9.71 13.45 -5.23
C SER A 120 -9.20 14.22 -6.44
N PHE A 121 -8.67 13.49 -7.43
CA PHE A 121 -8.31 14.02 -8.73
C PHE A 121 -8.97 13.13 -9.78
N HIS A 122 -10.10 13.59 -10.31
CA HIS A 122 -10.68 13.02 -11.53
C HIS A 122 -10.08 13.70 -12.75
N ASN A 123 -9.63 12.88 -13.69
CA ASN A 123 -9.15 13.31 -15.00
C ASN A 123 -10.28 13.28 -16.04
#